data_AF-W4UXM7-F1
#
_entry.id   AF-W4UXM7-F1
#
_cell.length_a   1.000
_cell.length_b   1.000
_cell.length_c   1.000
_cell.angle_alpha   90.00
_cell.angle_beta   90.00
_cell.angle_gamma   90.00
#
_symmetry.space_group_name_H-M   'P 1'
#
loop_
_entity.id
_entity.type
_entity.pdbx_description
1 polymer ?
#
loop_
_entity_poly.entity_id
_entity_poly.type
_entity_poly.pdbx_seq_one_letter_code
_entity_poly.pdbx_strand_id
1 'polypeptide(L)' 'MALAAERFPINTPMNKEEYYYRSIFEEHFPSESAARSVPSVPSVACSTAEALAWDTAFKNMNDPSGRAIKGVHEEAYV' A
#
# COMPACT_ATOMS: atom_id res chain seq x y z
N MET A 1 -4.47 -10.12 7.45
CA MET A 1 -4.87 -8.72 7.69
C MET A 1 -5.58 -8.48 9.02
N ALA A 2 -6.32 -9.45 9.58
CA ALA A 2 -7.10 -9.23 10.82
C ALA A 2 -6.30 -8.65 12.01
N LEU A 3 -5.02 -9.01 12.15
CA LEU A 3 -4.13 -8.52 13.21
C LEU A 3 -3.17 -7.40 12.75
N ALA A 4 -3.39 -6.82 11.57
CA ALA A 4 -2.47 -5.82 11.01
C ALA A 4 -2.41 -4.54 11.87
N ALA A 5 -3.54 -4.11 12.43
CA ALA A 5 -3.59 -2.94 13.30
C ALA A 5 -2.88 -3.17 14.64
N GLU A 6 -2.88 -4.41 15.15
CA GLU A 6 -2.16 -4.76 16.38
C GLU A 6 -0.65 -4.76 16.15
N ARG A 7 -0.18 -5.33 15.03
CA ARG A 7 1.24 -5.37 14.70
C ARG A 7 1.78 -4.02 14.22
N PHE A 8 1.02 -3.33 13.39
CA PHE A 8 1.42 -2.07 12.74
C PHE A 8 0.42 -0.95 13.10
N PRO A 9 0.47 -0.41 14.34
CA PRO A 9 -0.50 0.59 14.81
C PRO A 9 -0.31 1.97 14.17
N ILE A 10 0.92 2.29 13.73
CA ILE A 10 1.22 3.50 12.96
C ILE A 10 1.15 3.12 11.48
N ASN A 11 0.40 3.86 10.67
CA ASN A 11 0.28 3.63 9.22
C ASN A 11 -0.05 2.16 8.91
N THR A 12 -1.19 1.68 9.44
CA THR A 12 -1.60 0.28 9.31
C THR A 12 -1.78 -0.10 7.83
N PRO A 13 -1.13 -1.17 7.35
CA PRO A 13 -1.29 -1.64 5.98
C PRO A 13 -2.75 -2.00 5.66
N MET A 14 -3.24 -1.52 4.52
CA MET A 14 -4.63 -1.68 4.06
C MET A 14 -4.82 -2.94 3.20
N ASN A 15 -3.76 -3.46 2.59
CA ASN A 15 -3.78 -4.67 1.77
C ASN A 15 -2.56 -5.57 2.07
N LYS A 16 -2.53 -6.75 1.45
CA LYS A 16 -1.44 -7.74 1.67
C LYS A 16 -0.08 -7.25 1.18
N GLU A 17 -0.06 -6.40 0.17
CA GLU A 17 1.15 -5.90 -0.46
C GLU A 17 1.82 -4.80 0.36
N GLU A 18 1.05 -3.83 0.85
CA GLU A 18 1.50 -2.87 1.85
C GLU A 18 2.01 -3.59 3.10
N TYR A 19 1.35 -4.68 3.53
CA TYR A 19 1.80 -5.45 4.69
C TYR A 19 3.17 -6.09 4.45
N TYR A 20 3.40 -6.58 3.23
CA TYR A 20 4.69 -7.12 2.82
C TYR A 20 5.78 -6.05 2.83
N TYR A 21 5.53 -4.89 2.22
CA TYR A 21 6.46 -3.75 2.25
C TYR A 21 6.75 -3.26 3.66
N ARG A 22 5.71 -3.14 4.49
CA ARG A 22 5.85 -2.72 5.87
C ARG A 22 6.66 -3.71 6.70
N SER A 23 6.53 -5.01 6.44
CA SER A 23 7.33 -6.04 7.11
C SER A 23 8.82 -5.91 6.78
N ILE A 24 9.16 -5.68 5.50
CA ILE A 24 10.54 -5.44 5.05
C ILE A 24 11.09 -4.13 5.66
N PHE A 25 10.29 -3.07 5.64
CA PHE A 25 10.67 -1.79 6.22
C PHE A 25 10.99 -1.92 7.72
N GLU A 26 10.13 -2.61 8.49
CA GLU A 26 10.33 -2.82 9.92
C GLU A 26 11.57 -3.66 10.22
N GLU A 27 11.90 -4.65 9.38
CA GLU A 27 13.13 -5.45 9.52
C GLU A 27 14.40 -4.58 9.44
N HIS A 28 14.39 -3.54 8.61
CA HIS A 28 15.52 -2.62 8.45
C HIS A 28 15.48 -1.41 9.38
N PHE A 29 14.28 -0.93 9.72
CA PHE A 29 14.05 0.29 10.49
C PHE A 29 13.04 0.05 11.64
N PRO A 30 13.43 -0.70 12.69
CA PRO A 30 12.54 -1.15 13.77
C PRO A 30 12.26 -0.04 14.80
N SER A 31 11.78 1.12 14.36
CA SER A 31 11.42 2.23 15.28
C SER A 31 10.12 2.90 14.88
N GLU A 32 9.37 3.35 15.88
CA GLU A 32 8.14 4.14 15.66
C GLU A 32 8.44 5.45 14.93
N SER A 33 9.58 6.10 15.23
CA SER A 33 10.01 7.32 14.56
C SER A 33 10.19 7.10 13.06
N ALA A 34 10.79 5.97 12.66
CA ALA A 34 10.91 5.62 11.25
C ALA A 34 9.54 5.32 10.62
N ALA A 35 8.64 4.63 11.33
CA ALA A 35 7.29 4.38 10.82
C ALA A 35 6.48 5.66 10.58
N ARG A 36 6.74 6.74 11.35
CA ARG A 36 6.09 8.05 11.20
C ARG A 36 6.71 8.92 10.10
N SER A 37 7.94 8.65 9.67
CA SER A 37 8.62 9.46 8.64
C SER A 37 8.17 9.11 7.22
N VAL A 38 7.60 7.91 7.02
CA VAL A 38 7.05 7.48 5.74
C VAL A 38 5.54 7.74 5.71
N PRO A 39 5.05 8.65 4.86
CA PRO A 39 3.62 8.91 4.76
C PRO A 39 2.88 7.72 4.14
N SER A 40 1.74 7.34 4.73
CA SER A 40 0.85 6.32 4.20
C SER A 40 -0.23 6.97 3.35
N VAL A 41 0.06 7.13 2.05
CA VAL A 41 -0.87 7.71 1.08
C VAL A 41 -1.18 6.72 -0.04
N PRO A 42 -2.40 6.73 -0.60
CA PRO A 42 -2.72 5.92 -1.76
C PRO A 42 -1.78 6.22 -2.93
N SER A 43 -1.29 5.17 -3.59
CA SER A 43 -0.44 5.25 -4.77
C SER A 43 -0.66 4.01 -5.63
N VAL A 44 -0.40 4.14 -6.93
CA VAL A 44 -0.22 3.00 -7.86
C VAL A 44 1.09 3.24 -8.63
N ALA A 45 2.08 2.37 -8.46
CA ALA A 45 3.41 2.52 -9.02
C ALA A 45 4.03 3.90 -8.72
N CYS A 46 4.43 4.65 -9.75
CA CYS A 46 5.06 5.97 -9.62
C CYS A 46 4.04 7.13 -9.60
N SER A 47 2.74 6.83 -9.52
CA SER A 47 1.70 7.85 -9.59
C SER A 47 1.49 8.54 -8.25
N THR A 48 1.13 9.83 -8.28
CA THR A 48 0.79 10.58 -7.08
C THR A 48 -0.71 10.43 -6.78
N ALA A 49 -1.14 10.85 -5.58
CA ALA A 49 -2.55 10.86 -5.22
C ALA A 49 -3.39 11.68 -6.23
N GLU A 50 -2.82 12.72 -6.83
CA GLU A 50 -3.45 13.53 -7.87
C GLU A 50 -3.70 12.73 -9.16
N ALA A 51 -2.75 11.88 -9.56
CA ALA A 51 -2.91 11.03 -10.73
C ALA A 51 -4.02 9.98 -10.54
N LEU A 52 -4.17 9.43 -9.33
CA LEU A 52 -5.30 8.55 -8.98
C LEU A 52 -6.65 9.27 -9.02
N ALA A 53 -6.66 10.59 -8.82
CA ALA A 53 -7.88 11.38 -8.87
C ALA A 53 -8.37 11.69 -10.29
N TRP A 54 -7.49 11.57 -11.31
CA TRP A 54 -7.83 11.86 -12.71
C TRP A 54 -8.63 10.76 -13.40
N ASP A 55 -8.53 9.53 -12.91
CA ASP A 55 -9.22 8.38 -13.48
C ASP A 55 -10.03 7.64 -12.40
N THR A 56 -11.33 7.59 -12.64
CA THR A 56 -12.30 7.01 -11.70
C THR A 56 -12.08 5.51 -11.51
N ALA A 57 -11.49 4.82 -12.49
CA ALA A 57 -11.15 3.40 -12.39
C ALA A 57 -10.02 3.17 -11.36
N PHE A 58 -9.04 4.06 -11.28
CA PHE A 58 -7.92 3.95 -10.35
C PHE A 58 -8.26 4.41 -8.93
N LYS A 59 -9.28 5.26 -8.76
CA LYS A 59 -9.70 5.78 -7.45
C LYS A 59 -10.01 4.69 -6.41
N ASN A 60 -10.48 3.53 -6.84
CA ASN A 60 -10.84 2.42 -5.95
C ASN A 60 -9.82 1.26 -5.99
N MET A 61 -8.69 1.43 -6.67
CA MET A 61 -7.66 0.40 -6.82
C MET A 61 -6.45 0.76 -5.96
N ASN A 62 -6.33 0.07 -4.83
CA ASN A 62 -5.19 0.19 -3.94
C ASN A 62 -4.20 -0.96 -4.18
N ASP A 63 -3.40 -0.83 -5.24
CA ASP A 63 -2.29 -1.72 -5.60
C ASP A 63 -1.01 -0.87 -5.77
N PRO A 64 -0.18 -0.75 -4.73
CA PRO A 64 0.95 0.17 -4.75
C PRO A 64 2.01 -0.14 -5.81
N SER A 65 2.19 -1.38 -6.26
CA SER A 65 3.09 -1.70 -7.38
C SER A 65 2.39 -1.64 -8.74
N GLY A 66 1.06 -1.78 -8.77
CA GLY A 66 0.28 -1.88 -9.99
C GLY A 66 0.39 -3.23 -10.70
N ARG A 67 0.91 -4.28 -10.04
CA ARG A 67 1.17 -5.59 -10.69
C ARG A 67 -0.06 -6.50 -10.78
N ALA A 68 -1.12 -6.19 -10.06
CA ALA A 68 -2.31 -7.02 -9.87
C ALA A 68 -3.62 -6.24 -10.08
N ILE A 69 -3.55 -5.23 -10.96
CA ILE A 69 -4.68 -4.41 -11.44
C ILE A 69 -5.68 -5.27 -12.22
N LYS A 70 -6.91 -5.39 -11.68
CA LYS A 70 -8.05 -6.08 -12.31
C LYS A 70 -8.41 -5.46 -13.65
N GLY A 71 -8.54 -6.30 -14.69
CA GLY A 71 -8.83 -5.87 -16.06
C GLY A 71 -7.60 -5.52 -16.89
N VAL A 72 -6.40 -5.48 -16.29
CA VAL A 72 -5.11 -5.33 -17.00
C VAL A 72 -4.32 -6.65 -16.98
N HIS A 73 -4.27 -7.32 -15.83
CA HIS A 73 -3.48 -8.54 -15.64
C HIS A 73 -4.36 -9.78 -15.48
N GLU A 74 -3.89 -10.92 -15.99
CA GLU A 74 -4.56 -12.22 -15.84
C GLU A 74 -4.58 -12.70 -14.38
N GLU A 75 -3.49 -12.46 -13.65
CA GLU A 75 -3.31 -12.79 -12.23
C GLU A 75 -3.65 -11.61 -11.29
N ALA A 76 -4.71 -10.88 -11.60
CA ALA A 76 -5.14 -9.75 -10.78
C ALA A 76 -5.77 -10.18 -9.45
N TYR A 77 -5.86 -9.26 -8.49
CA TYR A 77 -6.65 -9.46 -7.29
C TYR A 77 -8.12 -9.75 -7.65
N VAL A 78 -8.70 -10.78 -7.03
CA VAL A 78 -10.09 -11.24 -7.29
C VAL A 78 -11.11 -10.36 -6.58
#